data_AF-A0A142XAF1-F1
#
_entry.id   AF-A0A142XAF1-F1
#
_cell.length_a   1.000
_cell.length_b   1.000
_cell.length_c   1.000
_cell.angle_alpha   90.00
_cell.angle_beta   90.00
_cell.angle_gamma   90.00
#
_symmetry.space_group_name_H-M   'P 1'
#
loop_
_entity.id
_entity.type
_entity.pdbx_description
1 polymer ?
#
loop_
_entity_poly.entity_id
_entity_poly.type
_entity_poly.pdbx_seq_one_letter_code
_entity_poly.pdbx_strand_id
1 'polypeptide(L)'
;MVPPKQRKRVKYEYPQGRRVNALATCEPQARCLDAVPFERALTSDDLLAYLRNRLPTADVPRVMVLDDAGIHTGRVVKAARPGLAKLGIYLYYLPPYSPELNRIEPVFKQVKHHEMPTRSFTTRAALRKAVEDDFETYRRRLQANGDNELRLAA
;
A
#
# COMPACT_ATOMS: atom_id res chain seq x y z
N MET A 1 23.20 30.49 -30.73
CA MET A 1 22.39 29.25 -30.79
C MET A 1 23.01 28.25 -29.83
N VAL A 2 22.38 27.99 -28.67
CA VAL A 2 22.95 27.17 -27.58
C VAL A 2 22.51 25.71 -27.78
N PRO A 3 23.41 24.71 -27.78
CA PRO A 3 23.01 23.32 -27.97
C PRO A 3 22.20 22.80 -26.77
N PRO A 4 21.19 21.95 -26.98
CA PRO A 4 20.32 21.47 -25.91
C PRO A 4 21.09 20.58 -24.93
N LYS A 5 20.87 20.82 -23.63
CA LYS A 5 21.40 20.06 -22.48
C LYS A 5 21.22 18.56 -22.71
N GLN A 6 22.31 17.85 -22.96
CA GLN A 6 22.33 16.40 -23.04
C GLN A 6 21.98 15.83 -21.66
N ARG A 7 20.80 15.22 -21.53
CA ARG A 7 20.38 14.55 -20.28
C ARG A 7 21.37 13.40 -20.02
N LYS A 8 22.05 13.43 -18.86
CA LYS A 8 22.83 12.28 -18.37
C LYS A 8 21.89 11.09 -18.25
N ARG A 9 22.06 10.10 -19.14
CA ARG A 9 21.41 8.79 -18.99
C ARG A 9 22.17 8.05 -17.89
N VAL A 10 21.64 8.12 -16.67
CA VAL A 10 22.10 7.24 -15.58
C VAL A 10 21.62 5.84 -15.94
N LYS A 11 22.55 4.90 -16.04
CA LYS A 11 22.22 3.48 -16.25
C LYS A 11 21.43 3.03 -15.03
N TYR A 12 20.11 2.88 -15.18
CA TYR A 12 19.27 2.31 -14.15
C TYR A 12 19.63 0.82 -14.06
N GLU A 13 20.40 0.46 -13.05
CA GLU A 13 20.66 -0.93 -12.72
C GLU A 13 19.37 -1.54 -12.21
N TYR A 14 18.69 -2.23 -13.10
CA TYR A 14 17.52 -3.04 -12.82
C TYR A 14 18.00 -4.48 -12.62
N PRO A 15 18.25 -4.94 -11.37
CA PRO A 15 18.48 -6.35 -11.14
C PRO A 15 17.18 -7.07 -11.49
N GLN A 16 17.10 -7.59 -12.72
CA GLN A 16 15.98 -8.34 -13.22
C GLN A 16 15.61 -9.42 -12.20
N GLY A 17 14.32 -9.49 -11.83
CA GLY A 17 13.77 -10.59 -11.04
C GLY A 17 13.71 -10.40 -9.51
N ARG A 18 14.02 -9.23 -8.94
CA ARG A 18 13.93 -8.98 -7.48
C ARG A 18 12.91 -7.91 -7.10
N ARG A 19 11.65 -8.09 -7.49
CA ARG A 19 10.54 -7.20 -7.09
C ARG A 19 9.67 -7.88 -6.04
N VAL A 20 9.32 -7.14 -5.01
CA VAL A 20 8.25 -7.46 -4.06
C VAL A 20 7.20 -6.38 -4.21
N ASN A 21 5.96 -6.79 -4.40
CA ASN A 21 4.79 -5.91 -4.38
C ASN A 21 4.13 -6.02 -3.01
N ALA A 22 3.43 -4.98 -2.55
CA ALA A 22 2.66 -5.06 -1.32
C ALA A 22 1.25 -4.54 -1.57
N LEU A 23 0.26 -5.24 -1.02
CA LEU A 23 -1.08 -4.70 -0.82
C LEU A 23 -1.13 -4.16 0.61
N ALA A 24 -1.63 -2.95 0.77
CA ALA A 24 -1.78 -2.36 2.09
C ALA A 24 -3.05 -1.53 2.15
N THR A 25 -3.57 -1.37 3.36
CA THR A 25 -4.70 -0.51 3.69
C THR A 25 -4.36 0.29 4.92
N CYS A 26 -4.60 1.59 4.86
CA CYS A 26 -4.49 2.47 6.01
C CYS A 26 -5.83 3.13 6.31
N GLU A 27 -6.18 3.20 7.58
CA GLU A 27 -7.29 3.99 8.09
C GLU A 27 -6.71 5.13 8.94
N PRO A 28 -6.62 6.36 8.39
CA PRO A 28 -5.92 7.45 9.06
C PRO A 28 -6.49 7.82 10.42
N GLN A 29 -7.81 7.78 10.59
CA GLN A 29 -8.47 8.11 11.86
C GLN A 29 -8.26 7.04 12.93
N ALA A 30 -8.40 5.76 12.56
CA ALA A 30 -8.16 4.63 13.45
C ALA A 30 -6.67 4.28 13.61
N ARG A 31 -5.78 4.96 12.88
CA ARG A 31 -4.32 4.70 12.84
C ARG A 31 -3.98 3.23 12.59
N CYS A 32 -4.85 2.55 11.86
CA CYS A 32 -4.69 1.15 11.51
C CYS A 32 -3.98 1.04 10.17
N LEU A 33 -2.96 0.20 10.12
CA LEU A 33 -2.21 -0.13 8.92
C LEU A 33 -2.07 -1.64 8.82
N ASP A 34 -2.57 -2.21 7.74
CA ASP A 34 -2.31 -3.59 7.37
C ASP A 34 -1.55 -3.61 6.03
N ALA A 35 -0.63 -4.56 5.88
CA ALA A 35 0.13 -4.75 4.65
C ALA A 35 0.50 -6.23 4.47
N VAL A 36 0.50 -6.70 3.23
CA VAL A 36 0.90 -8.06 2.85
C VAL A 36 1.83 -7.98 1.64
N PRO A 37 3.09 -8.47 1.76
CA PRO A 37 4.03 -8.50 0.65
C PRO A 37 3.94 -9.78 -0.18
N PHE A 38 4.16 -9.64 -1.49
CA PHE A 38 4.07 -10.66 -2.53
C PHE A 38 5.32 -10.62 -3.38
N GLU A 39 5.92 -11.79 -3.62
CA GLU A 39 7.10 -11.91 -4.50
C GLU A 39 6.73 -12.09 -5.99
N ARG A 40 5.50 -11.74 -6.35
CA ARG A 40 4.95 -11.85 -7.71
C ARG A 40 4.10 -10.63 -8.02
N ALA A 41 3.71 -10.48 -9.28
CA ALA A 41 2.70 -9.50 -9.66
C ALA A 41 1.39 -9.75 -8.90
N LEU A 42 0.74 -8.66 -8.52
CA LEU A 42 -0.57 -8.67 -7.91
C LEU A 42 -1.65 -8.87 -8.96
N THR A 43 -2.73 -9.54 -8.58
CA THR A 43 -3.91 -9.76 -9.40
C THR A 43 -5.13 -9.14 -8.75
N SER A 44 -6.22 -9.01 -9.51
CA SER A 44 -7.52 -8.61 -8.94
C SER A 44 -8.01 -9.60 -7.88
N ASP A 45 -7.71 -10.89 -8.01
CA ASP A 45 -8.10 -11.90 -7.01
C ASP A 45 -7.35 -11.72 -5.69
N ASP A 46 -6.06 -11.34 -5.75
CA ASP A 46 -5.29 -11.01 -4.54
C ASP A 46 -5.90 -9.83 -3.79
N LEU A 47 -6.30 -8.78 -4.52
CA LEU A 47 -7.00 -7.64 -3.95
C LEU A 47 -8.31 -8.08 -3.27
N LEU A 48 -9.12 -8.87 -3.96
CA LEU A 48 -10.41 -9.31 -3.41
C LEU A 48 -10.25 -10.22 -2.19
N ALA A 49 -9.26 -11.12 -2.20
CA ALA A 49 -8.92 -11.94 -1.04
C ALA A 49 -8.44 -11.06 0.12
N TYR A 50 -7.60 -10.08 -0.15
CA TYR A 50 -7.14 -9.11 0.84
C TYR A 50 -8.31 -8.36 1.48
N LEU A 51 -9.19 -7.77 0.68
CA LEU A 51 -10.35 -7.00 1.18
C LEU A 51 -11.31 -7.84 2.02
N ARG A 52 -11.48 -9.13 1.71
CA ARG A 52 -12.38 -10.01 2.47
C ARG A 52 -11.77 -10.49 3.78
N ASN A 53 -10.46 -10.71 3.81
CA ASN A 53 -9.83 -11.48 4.89
C ASN A 53 -8.98 -10.64 5.85
N ARG A 54 -8.55 -9.45 5.43
CA ARG A 54 -7.56 -8.65 6.17
C ARG A 54 -8.15 -7.43 6.88
N LEU A 55 -9.32 -6.97 6.44
CA LEU A 55 -9.91 -5.79 7.04
C LEU A 55 -10.47 -6.13 8.44
N PRO A 56 -10.31 -5.23 9.43
CA PRO A 56 -10.86 -5.45 10.76
C PRO A 56 -12.39 -5.57 10.73
N THR A 57 -12.99 -6.17 11.75
CA THR A 57 -14.47 -6.16 11.85
C THR A 57 -14.94 -4.74 12.14
N ALA A 58 -16.02 -4.32 11.50
CA ALA A 58 -16.60 -2.99 11.69
C ALA A 58 -18.12 -3.08 11.68
N ASP A 59 -18.77 -2.38 12.62
CA ASP A 59 -20.23 -2.29 12.71
C ASP A 59 -20.83 -1.28 11.72
N VAL A 60 -19.96 -0.48 11.09
CA VAL A 60 -20.34 0.52 10.09
C VAL A 60 -19.82 0.16 8.70
N PRO A 61 -20.53 0.55 7.64
CA PRO A 61 -20.03 0.47 6.27
C PRO A 61 -18.66 1.13 6.10
N ARG A 62 -17.79 0.48 5.32
CA ARG A 62 -16.44 0.99 5.01
C ARG A 62 -16.32 1.28 3.53
N VAL A 63 -15.71 2.42 3.23
CA VAL A 63 -15.41 2.83 1.86
C VAL A 63 -13.90 2.65 1.62
N MET A 64 -13.57 1.72 0.73
CA MET A 64 -12.20 1.50 0.23
C MET A 64 -11.94 2.46 -0.92
N VAL A 65 -11.01 3.39 -0.69
CA VAL A 65 -10.55 4.32 -1.71
C VAL A 65 -9.40 3.67 -2.47
N LEU A 66 -9.59 3.47 -3.78
CA LEU A 66 -8.66 2.81 -4.68
C LEU A 66 -8.21 3.78 -5.78
N ASP A 67 -6.97 3.66 -6.23
CA ASP A 67 -6.51 4.32 -7.45
C ASP A 67 -6.98 3.57 -8.72
N ASP A 68 -6.65 4.10 -9.89
CA ASP A 68 -7.03 3.55 -11.19
C ASP A 68 -6.10 2.41 -11.68
N ALA A 69 -5.43 1.70 -10.76
CA ALA A 69 -4.61 0.55 -11.14
C ALA A 69 -5.47 -0.56 -11.77
N GLY A 70 -4.95 -1.21 -12.82
CA GLY A 70 -5.69 -2.24 -13.55
C GLY A 70 -6.18 -3.41 -12.70
N ILE A 71 -5.48 -3.72 -11.60
CA ILE A 71 -5.90 -4.74 -10.61
C ILE A 71 -7.16 -4.32 -9.83
N HIS A 72 -7.44 -3.02 -9.70
CA HIS A 72 -8.61 -2.46 -9.01
C HIS A 72 -9.82 -2.32 -9.94
N THR A 73 -9.61 -2.11 -11.23
CA THR A 73 -10.67 -1.78 -12.21
C THR A 73 -11.08 -2.93 -13.13
N GLY A 74 -10.44 -4.09 -12.97
CA GLY A 74 -10.72 -5.30 -13.72
C GLY A 74 -12.18 -5.79 -13.60
N ARG A 75 -12.63 -6.56 -14.60
CA ARG A 75 -13.99 -7.14 -14.65
C ARG A 75 -14.33 -7.96 -13.40
N VAL A 76 -13.35 -8.69 -12.87
CA VAL A 76 -13.48 -9.52 -11.66
C VAL A 76 -13.83 -8.66 -10.45
N VAL A 77 -13.16 -7.51 -10.28
CA VAL A 77 -13.47 -6.59 -9.17
C VAL A 77 -14.86 -5.98 -9.32
N LYS A 78 -15.23 -5.58 -10.54
CA LYS A 78 -16.58 -5.06 -10.82
C LYS A 78 -17.67 -6.09 -10.49
N ALA A 79 -17.48 -7.34 -10.88
CA ALA A 79 -18.40 -8.44 -10.58
C ALA A 79 -18.48 -8.76 -9.07
N ALA A 80 -17.41 -8.52 -8.32
CA ALA A 80 -17.36 -8.77 -6.88
C ALA A 80 -18.06 -7.69 -6.03
N ARG A 81 -18.38 -6.51 -6.59
CA ARG A 81 -18.96 -5.37 -5.82
C ARG A 81 -20.21 -5.73 -5.02
N PRO A 82 -21.21 -6.47 -5.56
CA PRO A 82 -22.39 -6.85 -4.78
C PRO A 82 -22.04 -7.74 -3.59
N GLY A 83 -21.06 -8.64 -3.74
CA GLY A 83 -20.58 -9.50 -2.66
C GLY A 83 -19.84 -8.71 -1.58
N LEU A 84 -19.01 -7.74 -1.99
CA LEU A 84 -18.33 -6.84 -1.05
C LEU A 84 -19.32 -5.95 -0.29
N ALA A 85 -20.37 -5.44 -0.96
CA ALA A 85 -21.40 -4.63 -0.32
C ALA A 85 -22.16 -5.39 0.79
N LYS A 86 -22.40 -6.69 0.61
CA LYS A 86 -22.97 -7.57 1.66
C LYS A 86 -22.07 -7.71 2.89
N LEU A 87 -20.76 -7.52 2.71
CA LEU A 87 -19.77 -7.49 3.80
C LEU A 87 -19.55 -6.07 4.36
N GLY A 88 -20.38 -5.09 3.95
CA GLY A 88 -20.24 -3.69 4.33
C GLY A 88 -19.03 -3.00 3.70
N ILE A 89 -18.46 -3.54 2.61
CA ILE A 89 -17.29 -2.97 1.92
C ILE A 89 -17.72 -2.35 0.60
N TYR A 90 -17.49 -1.05 0.45
CA TYR A 90 -17.83 -0.27 -0.73
C TYR A 90 -16.56 0.24 -1.41
N LEU A 91 -16.51 0.18 -2.73
CA LEU A 91 -15.34 0.61 -3.50
C LEU A 91 -15.58 2.00 -4.10
N TYR A 92 -14.66 2.92 -3.82
CA TYR A 92 -14.59 4.25 -4.42
C TYR A 92 -13.28 4.39 -5.20
N TYR A 93 -13.36 4.89 -6.42
CA TYR A 93 -12.20 5.02 -7.31
C TYR A 93 -11.81 6.49 -7.44
N LEU A 94 -10.53 6.79 -7.27
CA LEU A 94 -9.98 8.13 -7.48
C LEU A 94 -9.94 8.49 -8.97
N PRO A 95 -9.96 9.79 -9.30
CA PRO A 95 -9.67 10.23 -10.66
C PRO A 95 -8.30 9.75 -11.14
N PRO A 96 -8.12 9.52 -12.45
CA PRO A 96 -6.83 9.13 -13.00
C PRO A 96 -5.73 10.16 -12.69
N TYR A 97 -4.52 9.66 -12.40
CA TYR A 97 -3.33 10.47 -12.12
C TYR A 97 -3.42 11.39 -10.89
N SER A 98 -4.21 11.02 -9.88
CA SER A 98 -4.35 11.77 -8.61
C SER A 98 -3.72 11.09 -7.39
N PRO A 99 -2.40 10.80 -7.38
CA PRO A 99 -1.75 10.15 -6.24
C PRO A 99 -1.81 11.01 -4.96
N GLU A 100 -1.91 12.33 -5.07
CA GLU A 100 -2.09 13.26 -3.94
C GLU A 100 -3.39 13.02 -3.16
N LEU A 101 -4.40 12.43 -3.80
CA LEU A 101 -5.67 12.06 -3.15
C LEU A 101 -5.60 10.69 -2.49
N ASN A 102 -4.60 9.86 -2.83
CA ASN A 102 -4.43 8.55 -2.24
C ASN A 102 -3.69 8.63 -0.90
N ARG A 103 -4.45 8.50 0.19
CA ARG A 103 -3.95 8.64 1.57
C ARG A 103 -2.87 7.64 1.96
N ILE A 104 -2.72 6.53 1.22
CA ILE A 104 -1.67 5.54 1.50
C ILE A 104 -0.32 5.91 0.88
N GLU A 105 -0.27 6.84 -0.08
CA GLU A 105 0.97 7.23 -0.75
C GLU A 105 2.03 7.80 0.23
N PRO A 106 1.67 8.69 1.18
CA PRO A 106 2.60 9.10 2.23
C PRO A 106 3.09 7.95 3.10
N VAL A 107 2.24 6.95 3.38
CA VAL A 107 2.61 5.76 4.16
C VAL A 107 3.67 4.95 3.41
N PHE A 108 3.46 4.68 2.12
CA PHE A 108 4.46 3.99 1.32
C PHE A 108 5.78 4.75 1.22
N LYS A 109 5.73 6.08 1.07
CA LYS A 109 6.93 6.91 1.11
C LYS A 109 7.63 6.79 2.45
N GLN A 110 6.90 6.87 3.55
CA GLN A 110 7.47 6.79 4.90
C GLN A 110 8.16 5.43 5.14
N VAL A 111 7.46 4.32 4.89
CA VAL A 111 7.99 2.96 5.06
C VAL A 111 9.24 2.78 4.18
N LYS A 112 9.14 3.14 2.90
CA LYS A 112 10.26 2.99 1.96
C LYS A 112 11.44 3.88 2.34
N HIS A 113 11.25 5.11 2.79
CA HIS A 113 12.37 6.03 3.00
C HIS A 113 13.00 5.93 4.39
N HIS A 114 12.20 5.65 5.42
CA HIS A 114 12.65 5.75 6.80
C HIS A 114 12.74 4.40 7.51
N GLU A 115 11.87 3.47 7.18
CA GLU A 115 11.80 2.19 7.88
C GLU A 115 12.68 1.12 7.22
N MET A 116 13.14 1.36 5.99
CA MET A 116 14.07 0.52 5.24
C MET A 116 15.54 1.01 5.29
N PRO A 117 16.33 0.68 6.33
CA PRO A 117 17.75 1.02 6.37
C PRO A 117 18.56 0.21 5.36
N THR A 118 18.23 -1.06 5.17
CA THR A 118 18.88 -1.95 4.21
C THR A 118 18.28 -1.73 2.82
N ARG A 119 19.14 -1.35 1.86
CA ARG A 119 18.72 -1.02 0.49
C ARG A 119 19.01 -2.11 -0.54
N SER A 120 19.74 -3.14 -0.16
CA SER A 120 20.17 -4.22 -1.04
C SER A 120 19.92 -5.58 -0.41
N PHE A 121 19.32 -6.49 -1.18
CA PHE A 121 19.00 -7.84 -0.75
C PHE A 121 19.45 -8.84 -1.82
N THR A 122 20.00 -9.95 -1.36
CA THR A 122 20.52 -11.02 -2.23
C THR A 122 19.42 -11.95 -2.73
N THR A 123 18.33 -12.11 -1.97
CA THR A 123 17.19 -12.96 -2.31
C THR A 123 15.87 -12.19 -2.25
N ARG A 124 14.86 -12.67 -3.02
CA ARG A 124 13.49 -12.14 -2.95
C ARG A 124 12.84 -12.35 -1.59
N ALA A 125 13.07 -13.51 -0.97
CA ALA A 125 12.56 -13.82 0.35
C ALA A 125 13.11 -12.86 1.41
N ALA A 126 14.40 -12.50 1.34
CA ALA A 126 14.98 -11.50 2.23
C ALA A 126 14.36 -10.11 2.03
N LEU A 127 14.13 -9.70 0.77
CA LEU A 127 13.41 -8.45 0.49
C LEU A 127 11.97 -8.50 0.97
N ARG A 128 11.25 -9.61 0.78
CA ARG A 128 9.87 -9.80 1.26
C ARG A 128 9.81 -9.64 2.78
N LYS A 129 10.71 -10.33 3.49
CA LYS A 129 10.79 -10.26 4.94
C LYS A 129 11.10 -8.85 5.41
N ALA A 130 12.06 -8.16 4.78
CA ALA A 130 12.35 -6.77 5.12
C ALA A 130 11.10 -5.90 4.97
N VAL A 131 10.43 -5.95 3.81
CA VAL A 131 9.18 -5.19 3.59
C VAL A 131 8.13 -5.50 4.67
N GLU A 132 7.97 -6.77 5.05
CA GLU A 132 7.07 -7.19 6.14
C GLU A 132 7.46 -6.54 7.49
N ASP A 133 8.75 -6.61 7.85
CA ASP A 133 9.29 -6.04 9.09
C ASP A 133 9.17 -4.50 9.11
N ASP A 134 9.34 -3.83 7.97
CA ASP A 134 9.29 -2.37 7.85
C ASP A 134 7.85 -1.85 8.02
N PHE A 135 6.86 -2.52 7.42
CA PHE A 135 5.45 -2.20 7.61
C PHE A 135 5.02 -2.43 9.06
N GLU A 136 5.48 -3.51 9.69
CA GLU A 136 5.20 -3.82 11.10
C GLU A 136 5.83 -2.79 12.04
N THR A 137 7.06 -2.38 11.77
CA THR A 137 7.75 -1.31 12.51
C THR A 137 6.97 -0.01 12.43
N TYR A 138 6.53 0.37 11.23
CA TYR A 138 5.73 1.58 11.05
C TYR A 138 4.36 1.48 11.73
N ARG A 139 3.71 0.32 11.66
CA ARG A 139 2.43 0.06 12.35
C ARG A 139 2.55 0.28 13.86
N ARG A 140 3.60 -0.25 14.50
CA ARG A 140 3.86 -0.04 15.93
C ARG A 140 4.09 1.43 16.27
N ARG A 141 4.83 2.13 15.41
CA ARG A 141 5.09 3.57 15.57
C ARG A 141 3.81 4.40 15.49
N LEU A 142 2.90 4.08 14.56
CA LEU A 142 1.59 4.74 14.45
C LEU A 142 0.75 4.56 15.71
N GLN A 143 0.76 3.36 16.30
CA GLN A 143 0.04 3.06 17.54
C GLN A 143 0.63 3.80 18.75
N ALA A 144 1.96 3.77 18.92
CA ALA A 144 2.63 4.45 20.02
C ALA A 144 2.41 5.97 20.02
N ASN A 145 2.37 6.59 18.83
CA ASN A 145 2.06 8.02 18.69
C ASN A 145 0.59 8.33 19.02
N GLY A 146 -0.33 7.40 18.75
CA GLY A 146 -1.74 7.46 19.18
C GLY A 146 -1.89 7.51 20.69
N ASP A 147 -1.23 6.58 21.38
CA ASP A 147 -1.33 6.49 22.84
C ASP A 147 -0.73 7.72 23.52
N ASN A 148 0.33 8.30 22.96
CA ASN A 148 0.99 9.47 23.53
C ASN A 148 0.14 10.75 23.41
N GLU A 149 -0.56 10.94 22.29
CA GLU A 149 -1.48 12.06 22.11
C GLU A 149 -2.73 11.94 22.99
N LEU A 150 -3.24 10.73 23.22
CA LEU A 150 -4.34 10.47 24.15
C LEU A 150 -3.95 10.75 25.61
N ARG A 151 -2.71 10.43 26.00
CA ARG A 151 -2.20 10.70 27.36
C ARG A 151 -1.94 12.18 27.64
N LEU A 152 -1.63 12.99 26.62
CA LEU A 152 -1.40 14.43 26.75
C LEU A 152 -2.70 15.24 26.75
N ALA A 153 -3.81 14.64 26.29
CA ALA A 153 -5.13 15.27 26.21
C ALA A 153 -6.06 14.91 27.40
N ALA A 154 -5.57 14.12 28.37
CA ALA A 154 -6.28 13.70 29.58
C ALA A 154 -5.68 14.38 30.82
#